data_AF-F8PEW0-F1
#
_entry.id   AF-F8PEW0-F1
#
_cell.length_a   1.000
_cell.length_b   1.000
_cell.length_c   1.000
_cell.angle_alpha   90.00
_cell.angle_beta   90.00
_cell.angle_gamma   90.00
#
_symmetry.space_group_name_H-M   'P 1'
#
loop_
_entity.id
_entity.type
_entity.pdbx_description
1 polymer ?
#
loop_
_entity_poly.entity_id
_entity_poly.type
_entity_poly.pdbx_seq_one_letter_code
_entity_poly.pdbx_strand_id
1 'polypeptide(L)'
;MSLQPSIPESFNNHEENILNTTVTLLLFFISARVSLFAVYLLNCLATSILRITLRIIGFGSKGPVKKTPAASIQARLYGGRIPQGGSFASSQRAGMVMGR
;
A
#
# COMPACT_ATOMS: atom_id res chain seq x y z
N MET A 1 -32.59 50.54 29.68
CA MET A 1 -31.42 49.73 30.09
C MET A 1 -31.80 48.28 29.92
N SER A 2 -31.40 47.65 28.81
CA SER A 2 -31.75 46.26 28.50
C SER A 2 -30.87 45.32 29.34
N LEU A 3 -31.51 44.53 30.20
CA LEU A 3 -30.85 43.43 30.92
C LEU A 3 -30.47 42.36 29.90
N GLN A 4 -29.21 42.33 29.51
CA GLN A 4 -28.67 41.26 28.69
C GLN A 4 -28.44 40.05 29.61
N PRO A 5 -29.05 38.88 29.34
CA PRO A 5 -28.92 37.74 30.23
C PRO A 5 -27.47 37.25 30.22
N SER A 6 -26.84 37.25 31.40
CA SER A 6 -25.48 36.75 31.60
C SER A 6 -25.48 35.22 31.58
N ILE A 7 -24.95 34.63 30.51
CA ILE A 7 -24.75 33.17 30.43
C ILE A 7 -23.62 32.78 31.39
N PRO A 8 -23.80 31.73 32.22
CA PRO A 8 -22.78 31.31 33.16
C PRO A 8 -21.52 30.82 32.43
N GLU A 9 -20.36 31.32 32.83
CA GLU A 9 -19.04 31.02 32.22
C GLU A 9 -18.75 29.51 32.11
N SER A 10 -19.22 28.72 33.09
CA SER A 10 -19.11 27.25 33.07
C SER A 10 -19.81 26.58 31.88
N PHE A 11 -20.91 27.17 31.40
CA PHE A 11 -21.67 26.65 30.26
C PHE A 11 -20.89 26.86 28.95
N ASN A 12 -20.32 28.06 28.76
CA ASN A 12 -19.49 28.37 27.59
C ASN A 12 -18.27 27.45 27.50
N ASN A 13 -17.56 27.22 28.62
CA ASN A 13 -16.39 26.35 28.65
C ASN A 13 -16.73 24.89 28.33
N HIS A 14 -17.92 24.43 28.69
CA HIS A 14 -18.38 23.07 28.38
C HIS A 14 -18.69 22.91 26.88
N GLU A 15 -19.38 23.89 26.28
CA GLU A 15 -19.66 23.90 24.85
C GLU A 15 -18.38 24.00 24.01
N GLU A 16 -17.42 24.85 24.42
CA GLU A 16 -16.11 24.92 23.78
C GLU A 16 -15.34 23.60 23.86
N ASN A 17 -15.39 22.90 25.00
CA ASN A 17 -14.73 21.61 25.15
C ASN A 17 -15.37 20.53 24.25
N ILE A 18 -16.71 20.53 24.13
CA ILE A 18 -17.44 19.65 23.21
C ILE A 18 -17.05 19.96 21.76
N LEU A 19 -17.00 21.24 21.39
CA LEU A 19 -16.64 21.67 20.05
C LEU A 19 -15.21 21.25 19.70
N ASN A 20 -14.24 21.52 20.59
CA ASN A 20 -12.83 21.17 20.40
C ASN A 20 -12.64 19.65 20.29
N THR A 21 -13.32 18.87 21.12
CA THR A 21 -13.29 17.41 21.06
C THR A 21 -13.87 16.91 19.73
N THR A 22 -14.99 17.47 19.29
CA THR A 22 -15.65 17.09 18.03
C THR A 22 -14.76 17.39 16.83
N VAL A 23 -14.17 18.60 16.77
CA VAL A 23 -13.25 18.98 15.69
C VAL A 23 -12.01 18.08 15.68
N THR A 24 -11.45 17.77 16.85
CA THR A 24 -10.29 16.87 16.97
C THR A 24 -10.59 15.48 16.44
N LEU A 25 -11.76 14.92 16.79
CA LEU A 25 -12.19 13.61 16.29
C LEU A 25 -12.41 13.62 14.78
N LEU A 26 -13.03 14.66 14.24
CA LEU A 26 -13.24 14.80 12.79
C LEU A 26 -11.90 14.84 12.03
N LEU A 27 -10.96 15.65 12.50
CA LEU A 27 -9.63 15.74 11.91
C LEU A 27 -8.90 14.40 11.97
N PHE A 28 -8.97 13.70 13.11
CA PHE A 28 -8.38 12.37 13.25
C PHE A 28 -8.95 11.38 12.22
N PHE A 29 -10.26 11.32 12.04
CA PHE A 29 -10.89 10.44 11.06
C PHE A 29 -10.50 10.79 9.62
N ILE A 30 -10.48 12.09 9.29
CA ILE A 30 -10.06 12.55 7.96
C ILE A 30 -8.61 12.15 7.71
N SER A 31 -7.69 12.45 8.63
CA SER A 31 -6.29 12.08 8.53
C SER A 31 -6.10 10.57 8.39
N ALA A 32 -6.79 9.76 9.19
CA ALA A 32 -6.71 8.30 9.09
C ALA A 32 -7.14 7.79 7.70
N ARG A 33 -8.22 8.35 7.12
CA ARG A 33 -8.68 7.98 5.78
C ARG A 33 -7.70 8.41 4.70
N VAL A 34 -7.15 9.61 4.79
CA VAL A 34 -6.11 10.10 3.87
C VAL A 34 -4.87 9.21 3.94
N SER A 35 -4.41 8.85 5.14
CA SER A 35 -3.27 7.94 5.32
C SER A 35 -3.52 6.56 4.73
N LEU A 36 -4.69 5.96 4.98
CA LEU A 36 -5.06 4.67 4.38
C LEU A 36 -5.07 4.72 2.86
N PHE A 37 -5.63 5.79 2.29
CA PHE A 37 -5.65 6.00 0.85
C PHE A 37 -4.23 6.16 0.27
N ALA A 38 -3.36 6.92 0.93
CA ALA A 38 -1.97 7.08 0.51
C ALA A 38 -1.20 5.75 0.54
N VAL A 39 -1.35 4.95 1.60
CA VAL A 39 -0.74 3.61 1.69
C VAL A 39 -1.27 2.68 0.60
N TYR A 40 -2.57 2.74 0.29
CA TYR A 40 -3.15 1.98 -0.80
C TYR A 40 -2.55 2.35 -2.16
N LEU A 41 -2.41 3.65 -2.46
CA LEU A 41 -1.80 4.12 -3.69
C LEU A 41 -0.33 3.71 -3.81
N LEU A 42 0.44 3.82 -2.72
CA LEU A 42 1.85 3.41 -2.70
C LEU A 42 2.00 1.91 -2.99
N ASN A 43 1.15 1.07 -2.39
CA ASN A 43 1.13 -0.37 -2.65
C ASN A 43 0.74 -0.70 -4.11
N CYS A 44 -0.25 0.02 -4.66
CA CYS A 44 -0.65 -0.14 -6.06
C CYS A 44 0.51 0.21 -7.01
N LEU A 45 1.23 1.29 -6.72
CA LEU A 45 2.39 1.69 -7.51
C LEU A 45 3.54 0.67 -7.38
N ALA A 46 3.88 0.26 -6.16
CA ALA A 46 4.95 -0.70 -5.90
C ALA A 46 4.69 -2.06 -6.59
N THR A 47 3.46 -2.57 -6.50
CA THR A 47 3.07 -3.82 -7.17
C THR A 47 3.11 -3.70 -8.69
N SER A 48 2.72 -2.55 -9.24
CA SER A 48 2.79 -2.26 -10.68
C SER A 48 4.23 -2.22 -11.19
N ILE A 49 5.12 -1.53 -10.48
CA ILE A 49 6.55 -1.47 -10.81
C ILE A 49 7.14 -2.88 -10.76
N LEU A 50 6.89 -3.63 -9.69
CA LEU A 50 7.38 -5.00 -9.54
C LEU A 50 6.90 -5.90 -10.69
N ARG A 51 5.62 -5.80 -11.08
CA ARG A 51 5.06 -6.55 -12.22
C ARG A 51 5.79 -6.22 -13.53
N ILE A 52 6.03 -4.94 -13.80
CA ILE A 52 6.75 -4.47 -14.99
C ILE A 52 8.18 -5.01 -14.98
N THR A 53 8.90 -4.87 -13.88
CA THR A 53 10.28 -5.34 -13.72
C THR A 53 10.38 -6.85 -13.95
N LEU A 54 9.50 -7.65 -13.33
CA LEU A 54 9.47 -9.10 -13.50
C LEU A 54 9.20 -9.49 -14.96
N ARG A 55 8.31 -8.78 -15.65
CA ARG A 55 8.00 -9.02 -17.06
C ARG A 55 9.16 -8.68 -17.98
N ILE A 56 9.88 -7.59 -17.71
CA ILE A 56 11.09 -7.19 -18.47
C ILE A 56 12.20 -8.23 -18.30
N ILE A 57 12.43 -8.70 -17.07
CA ILE A 57 13.42 -9.76 -16.80
C ILE A 57 13.02 -11.08 -17.48
N GLY A 58 11.71 -11.28 -17.69
CA GLY A 58 11.18 -12.39 -18.46
C GLY A 58 10.42 -13.43 -17.65
N PHE A 59 9.93 -13.08 -16.47
CA PHE A 59 9.00 -13.92 -15.72
C PHE A 59 7.56 -13.70 -16.21
N GLY A 60 6.90 -14.79 -16.63
CA GLY A 60 5.51 -14.80 -17.05
C GLY A 60 4.63 -15.69 -16.16
N SER A 61 3.36 -15.82 -16.55
CA SER A 61 2.33 -16.56 -15.80
C SER A 61 2.62 -18.06 -15.60
N LYS A 62 3.48 -18.66 -16.44
CA LYS A 62 3.91 -20.07 -16.36
C LYS A 62 5.36 -20.24 -15.90
N GLY A 63 6.05 -19.17 -15.54
CA GLY A 63 7.48 -19.15 -15.21
C GLY A 63 8.30 -18.35 -16.24
N PRO A 64 9.63 -18.59 -16.33
CA PRO A 64 10.48 -17.86 -17.26
C PRO A 64 10.10 -18.07 -18.72
N VAL A 65 9.94 -16.96 -19.45
CA VAL A 65 9.57 -16.94 -20.86
C VAL A 65 10.79 -17.30 -21.70
N LYS A 66 10.64 -18.16 -22.71
CA LYS A 66 11.76 -18.56 -23.59
C LYS A 66 12.44 -17.33 -24.21
N LYS A 67 13.76 -17.40 -24.39
CA LYS A 67 14.62 -16.33 -24.94
C LYS A 67 14.67 -15.03 -24.10
N THR A 68 14.36 -15.11 -22.81
CA THR A 68 14.51 -13.98 -21.88
C THR A 68 15.70 -14.17 -20.94
N PRO A 69 16.18 -13.10 -20.26
CA PRO A 69 17.21 -13.19 -19.24
C PRO A 69 16.87 -14.22 -18.15
N ALA A 70 15.63 -14.25 -17.65
CA ALA A 70 15.19 -15.23 -16.66
C ALA A 70 15.39 -16.68 -17.12
N ALA A 71 15.03 -16.99 -18.37
CA ALA A 71 15.19 -18.33 -18.93
C ALA A 71 16.67 -18.70 -19.14
N SER A 72 17.51 -17.73 -19.54
CA SER A 72 18.95 -17.93 -19.68
C SER A 72 19.62 -18.21 -18.32
N ILE A 73 19.26 -17.42 -17.30
CA ILE A 73 19.75 -17.61 -15.93
C ILE A 73 19.31 -18.96 -15.37
N GLN A 74 18.05 -19.34 -15.60
CA GLN A 74 17.56 -20.67 -15.22
C GLN A 74 18.40 -21.78 -15.85
N ALA A 75 18.61 -21.72 -17.17
CA ALA A 75 19.37 -22.73 -17.89
C ALA A 75 20.83 -22.82 -17.42
N ARG A 76 21.47 -21.68 -17.13
CA ARG A 76 22.90 -21.62 -16.76
C ARG A 76 23.18 -21.99 -15.31
N LEU A 77 22.35 -21.54 -14.37
CA LEU A 77 22.62 -21.67 -12.93
C LEU A 77 21.86 -22.83 -12.27
N TYR A 78 20.68 -23.16 -12.79
CA TYR A 78 19.77 -24.13 -12.16
C TYR A 78 19.44 -25.32 -13.07
N GLY A 79 19.82 -25.26 -14.36
CA GLY A 79 19.47 -26.27 -15.35
C GLY A 79 17.96 -26.44 -15.51
N GLY A 80 17.48 -27.67 -15.35
CA GLY A 80 16.07 -28.03 -15.50
C GLY A 80 15.19 -27.75 -14.28
N ARG A 81 15.78 -27.53 -13.09
CA ARG A 81 15.00 -27.45 -11.84
C ARG A 81 15.55 -26.36 -10.91
N ILE A 82 14.70 -25.39 -10.60
CA ILE A 82 15.03 -24.33 -9.64
C ILE A 82 14.82 -24.85 -8.22
N PRO A 83 15.81 -24.69 -7.32
CA PRO A 83 15.67 -25.07 -5.92
C PRO A 83 14.59 -24.23 -5.24
N GLN A 84 13.78 -24.88 -4.41
CA GLN A 84 12.74 -24.20 -3.65
C GLN A 84 13.35 -23.27 -2.59
N GLY A 85 12.67 -22.17 -2.29
CA GLY A 85 13.07 -21.23 -1.24
C GLY A 85 14.14 -20.20 -1.65
N GLY A 86 14.73 -20.31 -2.84
CA GLY A 86 15.68 -19.32 -3.35
C GLY A 86 15.04 -17.99 -3.77
N SER A 87 15.87 -16.94 -3.89
CA SER A 87 15.45 -15.64 -4.42
C SER A 87 14.90 -15.73 -5.84
N PHE A 88 15.52 -16.55 -6.70
CA PHE A 88 15.03 -16.81 -8.06
C PHE A 88 13.65 -17.48 -8.05
N ALA A 89 13.45 -18.50 -7.20
CA ALA A 89 12.17 -19.18 -7.05
C ALA A 89 11.07 -18.22 -6.55
N SER A 90 11.44 -17.29 -5.67
CA SER A 90 10.54 -16.24 -5.17
C SER A 90 10.14 -15.26 -6.28
N SER A 91 11.09 -14.78 -7.08
CA SER A 91 10.82 -13.93 -8.24
C SER A 91 9.99 -14.64 -9.32
N GLN A 92 10.28 -15.92 -9.58
CA GLN A 92 9.48 -16.75 -10.48
C GLN A 92 8.05 -16.86 -10.00
N ARG A 93 7.84 -17.17 -8.71
CA ARG A 93 6.51 -17.26 -8.11
C ARG A 93 5.79 -15.92 -8.17
N ALA A 94 6.46 -14.83 -7.84
CA ALA A 94 5.90 -13.48 -7.93
C ALA A 94 5.45 -13.16 -9.37
N GLY A 95 6.27 -13.48 -10.37
CA GLY A 95 5.91 -13.30 -11.78
C GLY A 95 4.72 -14.17 -12.22
N MET A 96 4.60 -15.39 -11.69
CA MET A 96 3.46 -16.27 -11.99
C MET A 96 2.15 -15.78 -11.36
N VAL A 97 2.21 -15.19 -10.16
CA VAL A 97 1.03 -14.65 -9.46
C VAL A 97 0.61 -13.30 -10.06
N MET A 98 1.58 -12.41 -10.30
CA MET A 98 1.33 -11.03 -10.79
C MET A 98 1.24 -10.93 -12.32
N GLY A 99 1.68 -11.95 -13.05
CA GLY A 99 1.72 -11.99 -14.51
C GLY A 99 0.39 -12.38 -15.18
N ARG A 100 -0.69 -12.52 -14.42
CA ARG A 100 -2.05 -12.78 -14.94
C ARG A 100 -2.69 -11.54 -15.53
#